data_AF-A0A813EUW2-F1
#
_entry.id   AF-A0A813EUW2-F1
#
_cell.length_a   1.000
_cell.length_b   1.000
_cell.length_c   1.000
_cell.angle_alpha   90.00
_cell.angle_beta   90.00
_cell.angle_gamma   90.00
#
_symmetry.space_group_name_H-M   'P 1'
#
loop_
_entity.id
_entity.type
_entity.pdbx_description
1 polymer ?
#
loop_
_entity_poly.entity_id
_entity_poly.type
_entity_poly.pdbx_seq_one_letter_code
_entity_poly.pdbx_strand_id
1 'polypeptide(L)'
;FIAVYDPVITRWHKRTRLAPEKDGIFVARDPINNLPVDLSCLTFADDLFRIGVAVKSEAAIKRIKAWDFCLDLELAKRGLGQNRTKRQVLYSPYGKRASIYLQHFADSPVCQPPLGRLCKSAIYLGSILQQDDRNTLEVSQRIQKAELAWRSMGRFWSEGKISLRIRRMIYLTVVRSILVSGLTALVLSPSEVCPRFFLRSKHSVSLGSRASLVFRGRMSHC
;
A
#
# COMPACT_ATOMS: atom_id res chain seq x y z
N PHE A 1 18.53 -10.47 5.03
CA PHE A 1 17.27 -10.47 4.25
C PHE A 1 17.30 -9.41 3.15
N ILE A 2 17.39 -8.11 3.46
CA ILE A 2 17.36 -6.99 2.49
C ILE A 2 18.38 -7.16 1.34
N ALA A 3 19.64 -7.49 1.63
CA ALA A 3 20.67 -7.74 0.60
C ALA A 3 20.34 -8.87 -0.39
N VAL A 4 19.45 -9.79 -0.01
CA VAL A 4 18.96 -10.88 -0.89
C VAL A 4 17.70 -10.47 -1.64
N TYR A 5 16.85 -9.66 -1.00
CA TYR A 5 15.55 -9.24 -1.49
C TYR A 5 15.63 -8.10 -2.52
N ASP A 6 16.40 -7.04 -2.25
CA ASP A 6 16.44 -5.85 -3.11
C ASP A 6 16.90 -6.16 -4.54
N PRO A 7 17.92 -7.01 -4.78
CA PRO A 7 18.32 -7.36 -6.14
C PRO A 7 17.23 -8.14 -6.89
N VAL A 8 16.42 -8.93 -6.18
CA VAL A 8 15.27 -9.67 -6.74
C VAL A 8 14.22 -8.69 -7.22
N ILE A 9 13.83 -7.74 -6.35
CA ILE A 9 12.82 -6.74 -6.70
C ILE A 9 13.31 -5.82 -7.82
N THR A 10 14.58 -5.43 -7.80
CA THR A 10 15.17 -4.60 -8.87
C THR A 10 15.07 -5.28 -10.23
N ARG A 11 15.40 -6.59 -10.32
CA ARG A 11 15.27 -7.36 -11.57
C ARG A 11 13.82 -7.53 -11.99
N TRP A 12 12.95 -7.88 -11.04
CA TRP A 12 11.53 -8.01 -11.30
C TRP A 12 10.92 -6.69 -11.81
N HIS A 13 11.23 -5.57 -11.17
CA HIS A 13 10.76 -4.25 -11.54
C HIS A 13 11.23 -3.87 -12.94
N LYS A 14 12.50 -4.10 -13.28
CA LYS A 14 13.03 -3.86 -14.64
C LYS A 14 12.29 -4.67 -15.71
N ARG A 15 11.95 -5.93 -15.43
CA ARG A 15 11.24 -6.82 -16.38
C ARG A 15 9.76 -6.51 -16.51
N THR A 16 9.15 -6.01 -15.45
CA THR A 16 7.71 -5.73 -15.39
C THR A 16 7.39 -4.24 -15.55
N ARG A 17 8.41 -3.44 -15.89
CA ARG A 17 8.27 -2.01 -16.15
C ARG A 17 7.31 -1.79 -17.30
N LEU A 18 6.44 -0.80 -17.13
CA LEU A 18 5.51 -0.39 -18.18
C LEU A 18 6.31 0.23 -19.33
N ALA A 19 5.98 -0.13 -20.57
CA ALA A 19 6.45 0.65 -21.73
C ALA A 19 5.78 2.03 -21.66
N PRO A 20 6.54 3.14 -21.65
CA PRO A 20 6.03 4.49 -21.41
C PRO A 20 4.84 4.87 -22.32
N GLU A 21 4.83 4.36 -23.55
CA GLU A 21 3.89 4.77 -24.58
C GLU A 21 2.50 4.11 -24.50
N LYS A 22 2.36 2.96 -23.80
CA LYS A 22 1.12 2.15 -23.89
C LYS A 22 0.24 2.16 -22.64
N ASP A 23 0.79 2.41 -21.45
CA ASP A 23 0.13 2.02 -20.20
C ASP A 23 0.15 3.07 -19.07
N GLY A 24 0.50 4.33 -19.39
CA GLY A 24 0.58 5.40 -18.40
C GLY A 24 1.95 5.48 -17.73
N ILE A 25 2.40 6.70 -17.50
CA ILE A 25 3.74 7.01 -17.00
C ILE A 25 3.59 7.46 -15.54
N PHE A 26 4.05 6.63 -14.60
CA PHE A 26 4.25 7.01 -13.21
C PHE A 26 5.70 7.40 -13.00
N VAL A 27 6.14 8.47 -13.66
CA VAL A 27 7.53 8.94 -13.54
C VAL A 27 7.51 10.37 -13.01
N ALA A 28 8.27 10.59 -11.94
CA ALA A 28 8.58 11.92 -11.45
C ALA A 28 10.07 12.22 -11.64
N ARG A 29 10.46 13.48 -11.50
CA ARG A 29 11.87 13.87 -11.45
C ARG A 29 12.26 14.01 -9.99
N ASP A 30 13.38 13.38 -9.62
CA ASP A 30 13.98 13.57 -8.32
C ASP A 30 14.38 15.06 -8.17
N PRO A 31 13.93 15.76 -7.12
CA PRO A 31 14.20 17.19 -6.95
C PRO A 31 15.68 17.52 -6.69
N ILE A 32 16.50 16.53 -6.29
CA ILE A 32 17.91 16.75 -5.95
C ILE A 32 18.79 16.61 -7.20
N ASN A 33 18.61 15.54 -7.97
CA ASN A 33 19.49 15.19 -9.10
C ASN A 33 18.79 15.23 -10.47
N ASN A 34 17.50 15.56 -10.52
CA ASN A 34 16.68 15.69 -11.73
C ASN A 34 16.52 14.40 -12.56
N LEU A 35 16.84 13.24 -11.99
CA LEU A 35 16.72 11.94 -12.66
C LEU A 35 15.27 11.45 -12.68
N PRO A 36 14.84 10.75 -13.75
CA PRO A 36 13.52 10.15 -13.80
C PRO A 36 13.41 8.96 -12.83
N VAL A 37 12.46 9.05 -11.90
CA VAL A 37 12.17 8.02 -10.90
C VAL A 37 10.81 7.39 -11.22
N ASP A 38 10.79 6.06 -11.31
CA ASP A 38 9.56 5.29 -11.50
C ASP A 38 8.82 5.13 -10.16
N LEU A 39 7.67 5.79 -10.04
CA LEU A 39 6.80 5.79 -8.87
C LEU A 39 5.80 4.62 -8.88
N SER A 40 5.80 3.78 -9.92
CA SER A 40 4.89 2.63 -10.00
C SER A 40 5.28 1.50 -9.06
N CYS A 41 6.45 1.54 -8.41
CA CYS A 41 6.90 0.51 -7.48
C CYS A 41 7.42 1.14 -6.19
N LEU A 42 6.92 0.67 -5.05
CA LEU A 42 7.41 1.05 -3.73
C LEU A 42 7.75 -0.22 -2.96
N THR A 43 8.87 -0.21 -2.25
CA THR A 43 9.32 -1.33 -1.42
C THR A 43 9.71 -0.81 -0.05
N PHE A 44 9.36 -1.57 0.98
CA PHE A 44 9.82 -1.30 2.33
C PHE A 44 9.96 -2.62 3.09
N ALA A 45 11.18 -2.95 3.53
CA ALA A 45 11.50 -4.25 4.12
C ALA A 45 11.01 -5.42 3.23
N ASP A 46 10.02 -6.20 3.66
CA ASP A 46 9.40 -7.29 2.90
C ASP A 46 8.10 -6.91 2.17
N ASP A 47 7.59 -5.69 2.39
CA ASP A 47 6.40 -5.18 1.73
C ASP A 47 6.78 -4.63 0.34
N LEU A 48 6.01 -5.03 -0.66
CA LEU A 48 6.09 -4.57 -2.04
C LEU A 48 4.74 -4.00 -2.46
N PHE A 49 4.75 -2.82 -3.05
CA PHE A 49 3.57 -2.17 -3.59
C PHE A 49 3.80 -1.77 -5.04
N ARG A 50 2.85 -2.14 -5.90
CA ARG A 50 2.93 -1.94 -7.35
C ARG A 50 1.68 -1.25 -7.85
N ILE A 51 1.85 -0.20 -8.64
CA ILE A 51 0.78 0.50 -9.35
C ILE A 51 0.87 0.16 -10.85
N GLY A 52 -0.26 0.05 -11.52
CA GLY A 52 -0.32 0.05 -12.97
C GLY A 52 -1.65 0.54 -13.48
N VAL A 53 -1.71 0.81 -14.78
CA VAL A 53 -2.91 1.33 -15.42
C VAL A 53 -3.26 0.50 -16.65
N ALA A 54 -4.52 0.10 -16.77
CA ALA A 54 -4.99 -0.69 -17.90
C ALA A 54 -6.18 0.02 -18.57
N VAL A 55 -6.43 -0.30 -19.84
CA VAL A 55 -7.62 0.22 -20.56
C VAL A 55 -8.85 -0.66 -20.34
N LYS A 56 -8.64 -1.96 -20.10
CA LYS A 56 -9.70 -2.96 -19.90
C LYS A 56 -9.39 -3.87 -18.71
N SER A 57 -10.43 -4.45 -18.11
CA SER A 57 -10.30 -5.33 -16.96
C SER A 57 -9.51 -6.62 -17.25
N GLU A 58 -9.60 -7.15 -18.47
CA GLU A 58 -8.86 -8.35 -18.90
C GLU A 58 -7.36 -8.07 -19.00
N ALA A 59 -7.00 -6.88 -19.51
CA ALA A 59 -5.62 -6.42 -19.56
C ALA A 59 -5.04 -6.22 -18.16
N ALA A 60 -5.85 -5.69 -17.23
CA ALA A 60 -5.49 -5.56 -15.82
C ALA A 60 -5.18 -6.92 -15.18
N ILE A 61 -6.09 -7.89 -15.34
CA ILE A 61 -5.93 -9.26 -14.82
C ILE A 61 -4.68 -9.92 -15.42
N LYS A 62 -4.50 -9.84 -16.75
CA LYS A 62 -3.34 -10.40 -17.44
C LYS A 62 -2.04 -9.80 -16.91
N ARG A 63 -2.02 -8.50 -16.66
CA ARG A 63 -0.84 -7.81 -16.12
C ARG A 63 -0.51 -8.27 -14.70
N ILE A 64 -1.50 -8.35 -13.82
CA ILE A 64 -1.28 -8.84 -12.46
C ILE A 64 -0.75 -10.27 -12.47
N LYS A 65 -1.31 -11.16 -13.30
CA LYS A 65 -0.79 -12.54 -13.46
C LYS A 65 0.66 -12.55 -13.91
N ALA A 66 1.02 -11.70 -14.88
CA ALA A 66 2.39 -11.59 -15.36
C ALA A 66 3.35 -11.07 -14.28
N TRP A 67 2.91 -10.08 -13.49
CA TRP A 67 3.68 -9.57 -12.36
C TRP A 67 3.96 -10.65 -11.33
N ASP A 68 2.94 -11.42 -10.96
CA ASP A 68 3.08 -12.48 -9.97
C ASP A 68 4.01 -13.58 -10.44
N PHE A 69 3.78 -14.07 -11.64
CA PHE A 69 4.59 -15.13 -12.23
C PHE A 69 6.05 -14.73 -12.29
N CYS A 70 6.35 -13.52 -12.78
CA CYS A 70 7.71 -13.00 -12.81
C CYS A 70 8.29 -12.83 -11.40
N LEU A 71 7.48 -12.42 -10.41
CA LEU A 71 7.93 -12.22 -9.04
C LEU A 71 8.27 -13.55 -8.38
N ASP A 72 7.43 -14.57 -8.54
CA ASP A 72 7.68 -15.93 -8.03
C ASP A 72 8.97 -16.51 -8.58
N LEU A 73 9.18 -16.38 -9.90
CA LEU A 73 10.39 -16.87 -10.55
C LEU A 73 11.66 -16.20 -10.01
N GLU A 74 11.61 -14.89 -9.76
CA GLU A 74 12.78 -14.17 -9.22
C GLU A 74 12.99 -14.45 -7.72
N LEU A 75 11.92 -14.61 -6.94
CA LEU A 75 11.99 -14.96 -5.52
C LEU A 75 12.49 -16.39 -5.30
N ALA A 76 12.00 -17.35 -6.08
CA ALA A 76 12.36 -18.76 -5.96
C ALA A 76 13.87 -19.00 -6.15
N LYS A 77 14.53 -18.23 -7.02
CA LYS A 77 15.99 -18.27 -7.23
C LYS A 77 16.80 -17.98 -5.96
N ARG A 78 16.17 -17.37 -4.95
CA ARG A 78 16.78 -16.99 -3.68
C ARG A 78 16.14 -17.68 -2.48
N GLY A 79 15.32 -18.72 -2.71
CA GLY A 79 14.60 -19.43 -1.64
C GLY A 79 13.53 -18.57 -0.95
N LEU A 80 13.03 -17.53 -1.61
CA LEU A 80 11.96 -16.66 -1.12
C LEU A 80 10.62 -17.02 -1.80
N GLY A 81 9.52 -16.61 -1.19
CA GLY A 81 8.19 -16.78 -1.76
C GLY A 81 7.23 -15.66 -1.37
N GLN A 82 6.20 -15.46 -2.19
CA GLN A 82 5.14 -14.50 -1.89
C GLN A 82 4.24 -15.04 -0.77
N ASN A 83 3.95 -14.21 0.23
CA ASN A 83 2.94 -14.48 1.23
C ASN A 83 1.55 -14.18 0.66
N ARG A 84 0.95 -15.20 0.02
CA ARG A 84 -0.31 -15.08 -0.70
C ARG A 84 -1.51 -14.69 0.17
N THR A 85 -1.53 -15.09 1.43
CA THR A 85 -2.65 -14.76 2.35
C THR A 85 -2.65 -13.28 2.74
N LYS A 86 -1.49 -12.63 2.73
CA LYS A 86 -1.34 -11.18 2.97
C LYS A 86 -1.47 -10.34 1.71
N ARG A 87 -1.61 -10.96 0.54
CA ARG A 87 -1.63 -10.25 -0.73
C ARG A 87 -2.98 -9.57 -0.96
N GLN A 88 -2.94 -8.28 -1.27
CA GLN A 88 -4.12 -7.44 -1.47
C GLN A 88 -4.08 -6.78 -2.84
N VAL A 89 -5.25 -6.71 -3.50
CA VAL A 89 -5.44 -6.02 -4.77
C VAL A 89 -6.51 -4.95 -4.57
N LEU A 90 -6.21 -3.73 -4.99
CA LEU A 90 -7.15 -2.63 -5.09
C LEU A 90 -7.32 -2.32 -6.57
N TYR A 91 -8.56 -2.28 -7.03
CA TYR A 91 -8.89 -2.02 -8.42
C TYR A 91 -9.91 -0.92 -8.55
N SER A 92 -9.52 0.14 -9.25
CA SER A 92 -10.26 1.40 -9.34
C SER A 92 -10.67 1.62 -10.80
N PRO A 93 -11.85 1.13 -11.21
CA PRO A 93 -12.34 1.38 -12.55
C PRO A 93 -12.92 2.79 -12.70
N TYR A 94 -12.59 3.44 -13.82
CA TYR A 94 -13.07 4.78 -14.15
C TYR A 94 -13.96 4.76 -15.39
N GLY A 95 -14.93 5.66 -15.42
CA GLY A 95 -15.81 5.88 -16.57
C GLY A 95 -17.15 5.13 -16.51
N LYS A 96 -17.87 5.16 -17.64
CA LYS A 96 -19.18 4.50 -17.77
C LYS A 96 -19.01 2.98 -17.54
N ARG A 97 -19.95 2.37 -16.81
CA ARG A 97 -19.95 0.94 -16.46
C ARG A 97 -18.84 0.50 -15.49
N ALA A 98 -18.25 1.41 -14.71
CA ALA A 98 -17.25 1.08 -13.69
C ALA A 98 -17.68 -0.06 -12.75
N SER A 99 -18.95 -0.11 -12.35
CA SER A 99 -19.51 -1.19 -11.52
C SER A 99 -19.44 -2.56 -12.19
N ILE A 100 -19.74 -2.64 -13.49
CA ILE A 100 -19.68 -3.88 -14.27
C ILE A 100 -18.22 -4.37 -14.36
N TYR A 101 -17.29 -3.45 -14.64
CA TYR A 101 -15.87 -3.79 -14.69
C TYR A 101 -15.32 -4.23 -13.33
N LEU A 102 -15.79 -3.61 -12.24
CA LEU A 102 -15.42 -4.03 -10.89
C LEU A 102 -15.91 -5.45 -10.60
N GLN A 103 -17.16 -5.76 -10.95
CA GLN A 103 -17.72 -7.10 -10.76
C GLN A 103 -16.94 -8.14 -11.55
N HIS A 104 -16.74 -7.90 -12.85
CA HIS A 104 -15.95 -8.79 -13.71
C HIS A 104 -14.52 -9.01 -13.17
N PHE A 105 -13.90 -7.96 -12.64
CA PHE A 105 -12.57 -8.07 -12.04
C PHE A 105 -12.60 -8.85 -10.71
N ALA A 106 -13.64 -8.69 -9.89
CA ALA A 106 -13.83 -9.41 -8.64
C ALA A 106 -13.99 -10.92 -8.87
N ASP A 107 -14.67 -11.31 -9.94
CA ASP A 107 -14.88 -12.72 -10.32
C ASP A 107 -13.61 -13.39 -10.88
N SER A 108 -12.55 -12.61 -11.10
CA SER A 108 -11.29 -13.14 -11.65
C SER A 108 -10.44 -13.90 -10.63
N PRO A 109 -9.68 -14.93 -11.04
CA PRO A 109 -8.85 -15.71 -10.11
C PRO A 109 -7.78 -14.91 -9.36
N VAL A 110 -7.34 -13.75 -9.87
CA VAL A 110 -6.31 -12.93 -9.20
C VAL A 110 -6.82 -12.23 -7.94
N CYS A 111 -8.15 -12.16 -7.80
CA CYS A 111 -8.85 -11.53 -6.69
C CYS A 111 -9.34 -12.53 -5.64
N GLN A 112 -9.19 -13.82 -5.93
CA GLN A 112 -9.73 -14.92 -5.14
C GLN A 112 -8.62 -15.64 -4.37
N PRO A 113 -8.88 -16.09 -3.13
CA PRO A 113 -7.98 -16.99 -2.43
C PRO A 113 -7.71 -18.27 -3.27
N PRO A 114 -6.50 -18.85 -3.22
CA PRO A 114 -5.33 -18.41 -2.46
C PRO A 114 -4.47 -17.39 -3.21
N LEU A 115 -4.89 -16.85 -4.36
CA LEU A 115 -4.03 -16.03 -5.21
C LEU A 115 -4.00 -14.55 -4.81
N GLY A 116 -5.03 -14.07 -4.10
CA GLY A 116 -5.08 -12.74 -3.52
C GLY A 116 -6.45 -12.42 -2.93
N ARG A 117 -6.61 -11.18 -2.45
CA ARG A 117 -7.90 -10.65 -2.00
C ARG A 117 -8.15 -9.30 -2.65
N LEU A 118 -9.29 -9.16 -3.33
CA LEU A 118 -9.78 -7.85 -3.73
C LEU A 118 -10.28 -7.08 -2.49
N CYS A 119 -9.76 -5.88 -2.29
CA CYS A 119 -10.10 -5.04 -1.14
C CYS A 119 -10.63 -3.67 -1.61
N LYS A 120 -11.58 -3.12 -0.85
CA LYS A 120 -12.02 -1.72 -1.00
C LYS A 120 -11.02 -0.72 -0.39
N SER A 121 -10.20 -1.18 0.54
CA SER A 121 -9.11 -0.42 1.13
C SER A 121 -7.96 -1.34 1.57
N ALA A 122 -6.74 -0.82 1.64
CA ALA A 122 -5.56 -1.52 2.18
C ALA A 122 -4.72 -0.60 3.03
N ILE A 123 -3.97 -1.19 3.97
CA ILE A 123 -3.01 -0.45 4.79
C ILE A 123 -1.60 -0.67 4.22
N TYR A 124 -0.92 0.41 3.88
CA TYR A 124 0.46 0.41 3.45
C TYR A 124 1.26 1.42 4.29
N LEU A 125 2.27 0.92 5.02
CA LEU A 125 3.13 1.73 5.90
C LEU A 125 2.39 2.65 6.88
N GLY A 126 1.24 2.17 7.37
CA GLY A 126 0.41 2.90 8.34
C GLY A 126 -0.63 3.83 7.74
N SER A 127 -0.65 4.01 6.42
CA SER A 127 -1.67 4.77 5.71
C SER A 127 -2.69 3.88 5.00
N ILE A 128 -3.94 4.33 4.95
CA ILE A 128 -5.04 3.68 4.26
C ILE A 128 -5.11 4.15 2.81
N LEU A 129 -5.00 3.20 1.90
CA LEU A 129 -5.30 3.34 0.49
C LEU A 129 -6.76 2.95 0.25
N GLN A 130 -7.48 3.74 -0.53
CA GLN A 130 -8.86 3.44 -0.91
C GLN A 130 -8.99 3.16 -2.40
N GLN A 131 -9.95 2.31 -2.74
CA GLN A 131 -10.26 1.96 -4.12
C GLN A 131 -10.82 3.14 -4.92
N ASP A 132 -11.55 4.07 -4.30
CA ASP A 132 -12.13 5.22 -4.99
C ASP A 132 -11.14 6.39 -5.13
N ASP A 133 -9.85 6.16 -4.83
CA ASP A 133 -8.77 7.16 -4.80
C ASP A 133 -9.12 8.40 -3.95
N ARG A 134 -10.04 8.23 -2.99
CA ARG A 134 -10.30 9.20 -1.93
C ARG A 134 -9.43 8.91 -0.72
N ASN A 135 -9.34 9.88 0.18
CA ASN A 135 -8.62 9.78 1.46
C ASN A 135 -9.55 9.88 2.67
N THR A 136 -10.86 9.75 2.48
CA THR A 136 -11.87 9.88 3.55
C THR A 136 -11.63 8.91 4.70
N LEU A 137 -11.31 7.64 4.42
CA LEU A 137 -11.02 6.63 5.44
C LEU A 137 -9.73 6.93 6.20
N GLU A 138 -8.70 7.42 5.53
CA GLU A 138 -7.46 7.85 6.19
C GLU A 138 -7.75 9.04 7.13
N VAL A 139 -8.44 10.07 6.63
CA VAL A 139 -8.82 11.25 7.42
C VAL A 139 -9.65 10.85 8.63
N SER A 140 -10.69 10.04 8.46
CA SER A 140 -11.53 9.56 9.57
C SER A 140 -10.73 8.76 10.59
N GLN A 141 -9.84 7.85 10.17
CA GLN A 141 -9.01 7.09 11.09
C GLN A 141 -8.05 8.00 11.88
N ARG A 142 -7.47 9.01 11.23
CA ARG A 142 -6.54 9.96 11.86
C ARG A 142 -7.24 10.80 12.91
N ILE A 143 -8.43 11.31 12.59
CA ILE A 143 -9.28 12.03 13.55
C ILE A 143 -9.59 11.13 14.75
N GLN A 144 -10.05 9.90 14.50
CA GLN A 144 -10.36 8.96 15.58
C GLN A 144 -9.15 8.65 16.47
N LYS A 145 -7.97 8.40 15.88
CA LYS A 145 -6.73 8.16 16.63
C LYS A 145 -6.30 9.38 17.43
N ALA A 146 -6.42 10.58 16.86
CA ALA A 146 -6.10 11.83 17.54
C ALA A 146 -7.06 12.09 18.70
N GLU A 147 -8.36 11.82 18.53
CA GLU A 147 -9.35 11.90 19.61
C GLU A 147 -9.04 10.92 20.74
N LEU A 148 -8.70 9.67 20.42
CA LEU A 148 -8.31 8.67 21.42
C LEU A 148 -7.05 9.12 22.17
N ALA A 149 -6.04 9.62 21.47
CA ALA A 149 -4.81 10.12 22.08
C ALA A 149 -5.05 11.38 22.94
N TRP A 150 -5.96 12.27 22.53
CA TRP A 150 -6.39 13.38 23.36
C TRP A 150 -7.09 12.87 24.63
N ARG A 151 -8.07 11.98 24.48
CA ARG A 151 -8.85 11.44 25.60
C ARG A 151 -7.98 10.63 26.58
N SER A 152 -6.99 9.89 26.10
CA SER A 152 -6.10 9.08 26.95
C SER A 152 -5.26 9.91 27.92
N MET A 153 -5.02 11.18 27.62
CA MET A 153 -4.31 12.09 28.52
C MET A 153 -5.21 12.60 29.67
N GLY A 154 -6.54 12.51 29.53
CA GLY A 154 -7.50 12.72 30.62
C GLY A 154 -7.30 14.00 31.42
N ARG A 155 -7.03 13.85 32.74
CA ARG A 155 -6.84 14.97 33.69
C ARG A 155 -5.62 15.84 33.38
N PHE A 156 -4.66 15.37 32.58
CA PHE A 156 -3.50 16.17 32.17
C PHE A 156 -3.91 17.51 31.56
N TRP A 157 -5.01 17.56 30.82
CA TRP A 157 -5.47 18.79 30.16
C TRP A 157 -6.08 19.81 31.11
N SER A 158 -6.61 19.37 32.25
CA SER A 158 -7.30 20.22 33.23
C SER A 158 -6.49 20.46 34.51
N GLU A 159 -5.43 19.69 34.76
CA GLU A 159 -4.59 19.79 35.95
C GLU A 159 -3.91 21.16 36.08
N GLY A 160 -4.32 21.95 37.08
CA GLY A 160 -3.86 23.33 37.27
C GLY A 160 -2.35 23.47 37.49
N LYS A 161 -1.67 22.40 37.96
CA LYS A 161 -0.22 22.38 38.18
C LYS A 161 0.60 22.28 36.88
N ILE A 162 -0.02 22.00 35.74
CA ILE A 162 0.67 21.82 34.47
C ILE A 162 0.60 23.13 33.66
N SER A 163 1.78 23.67 33.34
CA SER A 163 1.88 24.90 32.57
C SER A 163 1.33 24.74 31.15
N LEU A 164 0.78 25.82 30.60
CA LEU A 164 0.27 25.86 29.23
C LEU A 164 1.34 25.49 28.19
N ARG A 165 2.61 25.86 28.45
CA ARG A 165 3.75 25.50 27.59
C ARG A 165 3.91 23.99 27.44
N ILE A 166 3.84 23.25 28.55
CA ILE A 166 3.95 21.80 28.55
C ILE A 166 2.74 21.19 27.83
N ARG A 167 1.52 21.66 28.11
CA ARG A 167 0.31 21.19 27.42
C ARG A 167 0.41 21.38 25.91
N ARG A 168 0.88 22.54 25.46
CA ARG A 168 1.10 22.82 24.03
C ARG A 168 2.11 21.84 23.42
N MET A 169 3.24 21.60 24.09
CA MET A 169 4.25 20.64 23.60
C MET A 169 3.66 19.24 23.45
N ILE A 170 2.91 18.77 24.44
CA ILE A 170 2.28 17.44 24.38
C ILE A 170 1.20 17.39 23.29
N TYR A 171 0.36 18.42 23.17
CA TYR A 171 -0.61 18.50 22.07
C TYR A 171 0.05 18.40 20.70
N LEU A 172 1.13 19.17 20.48
CA LEU A 172 1.87 19.15 19.22
C LEU A 172 2.51 17.79 18.93
N THR A 173 3.05 17.14 19.97
CA THR A 173 3.81 15.89 19.84
C THR A 173 2.92 14.66 19.73
N VAL A 174 1.77 14.65 20.42
CA VAL A 174 0.91 13.47 20.53
C VAL A 174 -0.30 13.58 19.59
N VAL A 175 -0.99 14.70 19.59
CA VAL A 175 -2.26 14.84 18.86
C VAL A 175 -2.03 15.37 17.45
N ARG A 176 -1.30 16.49 17.33
CA ARG A 176 -1.03 17.08 16.01
C ARG A 176 -0.19 16.16 15.14
N SER A 177 0.81 15.48 15.71
CA SER A 177 1.65 14.53 14.95
C SER A 177 0.82 13.42 14.30
N ILE A 178 -0.19 12.88 15.01
CA ILE A 178 -1.12 11.88 14.48
C ILE A 178 -1.95 12.46 13.35
N LEU A 179 -2.48 13.67 13.52
CA LEU A 179 -3.31 14.34 12.51
C LEU A 179 -2.55 14.62 11.21
N VAL A 180 -1.27 15.02 11.31
CA VAL A 180 -0.47 15.40 10.13
C VAL A 180 0.36 14.26 9.54
N SER A 181 0.53 13.16 10.27
CA SER A 181 1.24 11.97 9.80
C SER A 181 0.51 11.35 8.61
N GLY A 182 1.23 11.19 7.49
CA GLY A 182 0.71 10.57 6.27
C GLY A 182 -0.03 11.51 5.30
N LEU A 183 -0.34 12.75 5.70
CA LEU A 183 -0.97 13.74 4.81
C LEU A 183 -0.07 14.13 3.62
N THR A 184 1.25 13.96 3.74
CA THR A 184 2.22 14.33 2.70
C THR A 184 2.36 13.32 1.56
N ALA A 185 1.76 12.13 1.64
CA ALA A 185 2.11 11.01 0.76
C ALA A 185 0.98 10.46 -0.13
N LEU A 186 -0.29 10.88 0.03
CA LEU A 186 -1.44 10.18 -0.59
C LEU A 186 -2.48 11.04 -1.30
N VAL A 187 -2.24 12.34 -1.47
CA VAL A 187 -3.20 13.20 -2.18
C VAL A 187 -2.75 13.38 -3.62
N LEU A 188 -3.15 12.45 -4.49
CA LEU A 188 -3.52 12.83 -5.84
C LEU A 188 -5.04 12.71 -5.89
N SER A 189 -5.72 13.85 -5.88
CA SER A 189 -7.16 13.93 -6.08
C SER A 189 -7.53 13.38 -7.47
N PRO A 190 -8.75 12.85 -7.67
CA PRO A 190 -9.21 12.44 -9.00
C PRO A 190 -9.12 13.55 -10.07
N SER A 191 -9.10 14.83 -9.67
CA SER A 191 -8.85 15.98 -10.54
C SER A 191 -7.40 16.11 -11.02
N GLU A 192 -6.44 15.52 -10.31
CA GLU A 192 -5.01 15.53 -10.65
C GLU A 192 -4.60 14.26 -11.43
N VAL A 193 -5.55 13.34 -11.65
CA VAL A 193 -5.30 12.02 -12.23
C VAL A 193 -6.12 11.84 -13.51
N CYS A 194 -5.43 11.68 -14.64
CA CYS A 194 -6.02 11.46 -15.97
C CYS A 194 -6.97 10.23 -15.96
N PRO A 195 -8.14 10.24 -16.65
CA PRO A 195 -9.15 9.18 -16.52
C PRO A 195 -8.66 7.87 -17.15
N ARG A 196 -8.05 7.01 -16.34
CA ARG A 196 -7.62 5.66 -16.70
C ARG A 196 -7.87 4.71 -15.53
N PHE A 197 -7.96 3.40 -15.77
CA PHE A 197 -8.18 2.42 -14.70
C PHE A 197 -6.92 2.27 -13.86
N PHE A 198 -7.01 2.49 -12.54
CA PHE A 198 -5.88 2.31 -11.62
C PHE A 198 -5.92 0.93 -10.99
N LEU A 199 -4.76 0.28 -10.97
CA LEU A 199 -4.51 -0.98 -10.31
C LEU A 199 -3.42 -0.75 -9.27
N ARG A 200 -3.68 -1.16 -8.04
CA ARG A 200 -2.71 -1.15 -6.96
C ARG A 200 -2.64 -2.55 -6.38
N SER A 201 -1.46 -3.14 -6.32
CA SER A 201 -1.23 -4.47 -5.75
C SER A 201 -0.22 -4.36 -4.63
N LYS A 202 -0.57 -4.91 -3.47
CA LYS A 202 0.33 -5.06 -2.33
C LYS A 202 0.69 -6.54 -2.17
N HIS A 203 1.98 -6.81 -2.08
CA HIS A 203 2.56 -8.11 -1.83
C HIS A 203 3.41 -8.04 -0.55
N SER A 204 3.38 -9.09 0.26
CA SER A 204 4.34 -9.30 1.36
C SER A 204 5.14 -10.56 1.04
N VAL A 205 6.44 -10.54 1.32
CA VAL A 205 7.36 -11.64 0.97
C VAL A 205 7.86 -12.32 2.23
N SER A 206 7.91 -13.65 2.22
CA SER A 206 8.43 -14.45 3.32
C SER A 206 9.52 -15.41 2.85
N LEU A 207 10.33 -15.89 3.78
CA LEU A 207 11.25 -17.01 3.53
C LEU A 207 10.44 -18.23 3.07
N GLY A 208 10.86 -18.85 1.97
CA GLY A 208 10.20 -20.03 1.42
C GLY A 208 10.35 -21.22 2.35
N SER A 209 9.28 -22.00 2.54
CA SER A 209 9.26 -23.17 3.42
C SER A 209 10.13 -24.31 2.88
N ARG A 210 11.43 -24.25 3.17
CA ARG A 210 12.31 -25.40 3.40
C ARG A 210 13.24 -25.09 4.58
N ALA A 211 12.65 -24.75 5.72
CA ALA A 211 13.18 -24.93 7.06
C ALA A 211 12.11 -24.44 8.03
N SER A 212 11.54 -25.36 8.79
CA SER A 212 10.65 -25.07 9.89
C SER A 212 11.36 -24.19 10.92
N LEU A 213 10.77 -23.04 11.29
CA LEU A 213 10.91 -22.53 12.64
C LEU A 213 9.56 -22.06 13.13
N VAL A 214 8.95 -22.92 13.93
CA VAL A 214 7.73 -22.67 14.68
C VAL A 214 8.06 -21.64 15.76
N PHE A 215 7.43 -20.47 15.70
CA PHE A 215 7.20 -19.67 16.90
C PHE A 215 5.69 -19.66 17.18
N ARG A 216 5.26 -20.63 18.00
CA ARG A 216 3.99 -20.56 18.71
C ARG A 216 4.19 -19.59 19.88
N GLY A 217 3.68 -18.38 19.75
CA GLY A 217 3.49 -17.44 20.86
C GLY A 217 2.00 -17.29 21.16
N ARG A 218 1.46 -18.19 21.99
CA ARG A 218 0.20 -17.94 22.70
C ARG A 218 0.56 -17.04 23.88
N MET A 219 -0.01 -15.85 23.96
CA MET A 219 -0.11 -15.13 25.23
C MET A 219 -1.56 -14.72 25.43
N SER A 220 -2.28 -15.65 26.05
CA SER A 220 -3.32 -15.36 27.03
C SER A 220 -2.62 -15.04 28.34
N HIS A 221 -2.96 -13.93 29.00
CA HIS A 221 -3.64 -13.93 30.30
C HIS A 221 -3.74 -12.53 30.93
N CYS A 222 -4.89 -12.35 31.59
CA CYS A 222 -5.28 -11.38 32.61
C CYS A 222 -5.53 -9.94 32.18
#